data_AF-A0A2U1VZA5-F1
#
_entry.id   AF-A0A2U1VZA5-F1
#
_cell.length_a   1.000
_cell.length_b   1.000
_cell.length_c   1.000
_cell.angle_alpha   90.00
_cell.angle_beta   90.00
_cell.angle_gamma   90.00
#
_symmetry.space_group_name_H-M   'P 1'
#
loop_
_entity.id
_entity.type
_entity.pdbx_description
1 polymer ?
#
loop_
_entity_poly.entity_id
_entity_poly.type
_entity_poly.pdbx_seq_one_letter_code
_entity_poly.pdbx_strand_id
1 'polypeptide(L)'
;MTPKERSALFFLAKHLAAGVTAGLVFCAAMLGFDVGSLRTLLVAADSVGIGLYLFIGSICITFGSVAMGVGIMGLGDHRDHPDRDY
;
A
#
# COMPACT_ATOMS: atom_id res chain seq x y z
N MET A 1 23.13 -12.50 2.81
CA MET A 1 22.12 -12.34 1.76
C MET A 1 22.74 -12.68 0.42
N THR A 2 22.15 -13.63 -0.30
CA THR A 2 22.51 -13.96 -1.67
C THR A 2 22.06 -12.84 -2.62
N PRO A 3 22.70 -12.68 -3.80
CA PRO A 3 22.32 -11.64 -4.76
C PRO A 3 20.84 -11.72 -5.20
N LYS A 4 20.28 -12.93 -5.24
CA LYS A 4 18.88 -13.19 -5.61
C LYS A 4 17.90 -12.68 -4.56
N GLU A 5 18.19 -12.90 -3.28
CA GLU A 5 17.38 -12.38 -2.16
C GLU A 5 17.32 -10.85 -2.17
N ARG A 6 18.46 -10.20 -2.44
CA ARG A 6 18.52 -8.73 -2.53
C ARG A 6 17.62 -8.21 -3.66
N SER A 7 17.65 -8.87 -4.83
CA SER A 7 16.78 -8.49 -5.95
C SER A 7 15.30 -8.67 -5.63
N ALA A 8 14.93 -9.76 -4.94
CA ALA A 8 13.55 -10.01 -4.53
C ALA A 8 13.05 -8.95 -3.53
N LEU A 9 13.88 -8.57 -2.56
CA LEU A 9 13.55 -7.51 -1.61
C LEU A 9 13.38 -6.15 -2.28
N PHE A 10 14.23 -5.79 -3.25
CA PHE A 10 14.07 -4.55 -4.02
C PHE A 10 12.81 -4.56 -4.88
N PHE A 11 12.51 -5.70 -5.52
CA PHE A 11 11.28 -5.88 -6.28
C PHE A 11 10.06 -5.66 -5.40
N LEU A 12 10.04 -6.30 -4.23
CA LEU A 12 8.92 -6.19 -3.29
C LEU A 12 8.80 -4.78 -2.71
N ALA A 13 9.94 -4.16 -2.36
CA ALA A 13 9.98 -2.79 -1.87
C ALA A 13 9.45 -1.77 -2.88
N LYS A 14 9.67 -1.97 -4.19
CA LYS A 14 9.12 -1.12 -5.24
C LYS A 14 7.58 -1.21 -5.29
N HIS A 15 7.03 -2.43 -5.19
CA HIS A 15 5.58 -2.64 -5.17
C HIS A 15 4.96 -2.12 -3.87
N LEU A 16 5.64 -2.32 -2.74
CA LEU A 16 5.25 -1.74 -1.46
C LEU A 16 5.20 -0.21 -1.53
N ALA A 17 6.22 0.43 -2.10
CA ALA A 17 6.25 1.88 -2.27
C ALA A 17 5.06 2.36 -3.12
N ALA A 18 4.76 1.68 -4.24
CA ALA A 18 3.60 2.00 -5.05
C ALA A 18 2.26 1.86 -4.28
N GLY A 19 2.09 0.77 -3.53
CA GLY A 19 0.91 0.55 -2.69
C GLY A 19 0.77 1.59 -1.56
N VAL A 20 1.88 1.95 -0.90
CA VAL A 20 1.91 2.99 0.13
C VAL A 20 1.59 4.36 -0.45
N THR A 21 2.12 4.72 -1.61
CA THR A 21 1.79 5.99 -2.28
C THR A 21 0.29 6.04 -2.61
N ALA A 22 -0.28 4.97 -3.17
CA ALA A 22 -1.71 4.90 -3.43
C ALA A 22 -2.54 5.01 -2.15
N GLY A 23 -2.15 4.30 -1.09
CA GLY A 23 -2.80 4.36 0.22
C GLY A 23 -2.76 5.75 0.85
N LEU A 24 -1.62 6.45 0.78
CA LEU A 24 -1.50 7.82 1.27
C LEU A 24 -2.38 8.81 0.50
N VAL A 25 -2.43 8.69 -0.82
CA VAL A 25 -3.33 9.50 -1.66
C VAL A 25 -4.79 9.25 -1.28
N PHE A 26 -5.17 7.99 -1.04
CA PHE A 26 -6.50 7.62 -0.59
C PHE A 26 -6.83 8.20 0.80
N CYS A 27 -5.93 8.07 1.77
CA CYS A 27 -6.10 8.66 3.10
C CYS A 27 -6.24 10.18 3.04
N ALA A 28 -5.42 10.85 2.23
CA ALA A 28 -5.50 12.30 2.04
C ALA A 28 -6.83 12.73 1.41
N ALA A 29 -7.33 11.98 0.43
CA ALA A 29 -8.65 12.22 -0.16
C ALA A 29 -9.77 12.03 0.88
N MET A 30 -9.76 10.95 1.66
CA MET A 30 -10.77 10.72 2.69
C MET A 30 -10.83 11.84 3.74
N LEU A 31 -9.67 12.30 4.21
CA LEU A 31 -9.58 13.40 5.17
C LEU A 31 -9.91 14.76 4.54
N GLY A 32 -9.54 14.98 3.28
CA GLY A 32 -9.80 16.21 2.55
C GLY A 32 -11.29 16.43 2.26
N PHE A 33 -11.99 15.38 1.85
CA PHE A 33 -13.44 15.41 1.60
C PHE A 33 -14.30 15.17 2.85
N ASP A 34 -13.68 14.97 4.01
CA ASP A 34 -14.33 14.58 5.27
C ASP A 34 -15.38 13.47 5.08
N VAL A 35 -14.98 12.42 4.35
CA VAL A 35 -15.88 11.33 3.96
C VAL A 35 -16.40 10.66 5.22
N GLY A 36 -17.74 10.66 5.42
CA GLY A 36 -18.35 10.09 6.62
C GLY A 36 -17.95 10.79 7.92
N SER A 37 -17.60 12.08 7.84
CA SER A 37 -17.11 12.88 8.97
C SER A 37 -15.82 12.33 9.59
N LEU A 38 -15.00 11.60 8.82
CA LEU A 38 -13.79 10.94 9.32
C LEU A 38 -12.76 11.92 9.88
N ARG A 39 -12.55 13.07 9.21
CA ARG A 39 -11.64 14.12 9.71
C ARG A 39 -12.20 14.72 10.98
N THR A 40 -13.50 14.99 11.00
CA THR A 40 -14.18 15.52 12.20
C THR A 40 -14.06 14.54 13.37
N LEU A 41 -14.25 13.24 13.14
CA LEU A 41 -14.09 12.18 14.12
C LEU A 41 -12.64 12.09 14.64
N LEU A 42 -11.66 12.19 13.74
CA LEU A 42 -10.25 12.12 14.11
C LEU A 42 -9.84 13.28 15.03
N VAL A 43 -10.33 14.49 14.74
CA VAL A 43 -10.01 15.70 15.52
C VAL A 43 -10.76 15.73 16.85
N ALA A 44 -11.96 15.14 16.91
CA ALA A 44 -12.73 15.02 18.14
C ALA A 44 -12.19 13.95 19.10
N ALA A 45 -11.31 13.06 18.62
CA ALA A 45 -10.72 12.01 19.44
C ALA A 45 -9.70 12.57 20.45
N ASP A 46 -9.67 12.00 21.65
CA ASP A 46 -8.70 12.35 22.71
C ASP A 46 -7.24 12.19 22.26
N SER A 47 -6.98 11.28 21.31
CA SER A 47 -5.65 11.08 20.73
C SER A 47 -5.70 11.03 19.21
N VAL A 48 -5.74 12.22 18.61
CA VAL A 48 -5.66 12.40 17.14
C VAL A 48 -4.47 11.66 16.54
N GLY A 49 -3.32 11.67 17.21
CA GLY A 49 -2.09 11.03 16.73
C GLY A 49 -2.21 9.51 16.59
N ILE A 50 -2.83 8.84 17.58
CA ILE A 50 -3.06 7.38 17.53
C ILE A 50 -4.08 7.06 16.43
N GLY A 51 -5.17 7.84 16.34
CA GLY A 51 -6.18 7.67 15.30
C GLY A 51 -5.60 7.79 13.89
N LEU A 52 -4.75 8.79 13.67
CA LEU A 52 -4.07 9.01 12.40
C LEU A 52 -3.08 7.87 12.07
N TYR A 53 -2.32 7.40 13.08
CA TYR A 53 -1.41 6.27 12.91
C TYR A 53 -2.15 4.99 12.54
N LEU A 54 -3.25 4.67 13.22
CA LEU A 54 -4.06 3.49 12.92
C LEU A 54 -4.72 3.60 11.54
N PHE A 55 -5.26 4.76 11.20
CA PHE A 55 -5.90 4.99 9.90
C PHE A 55 -4.90 4.86 8.75
N ILE A 56 -3.83 5.65 8.76
CA ILE A 56 -2.81 5.61 7.70
C ILE A 56 -2.08 4.26 7.71
N GLY A 57 -1.72 3.75 8.89
CA GLY A 57 -1.01 2.49 9.03
C GLY A 57 -1.81 1.31 8.48
N SER A 58 -3.08 1.18 8.84
CA SER A 58 -3.95 0.09 8.34
C SER A 58 -4.14 0.16 6.83
N ILE A 59 -4.37 1.35 6.26
CA ILE A 59 -4.51 1.54 4.82
C ILE A 59 -3.20 1.24 4.09
N CYS A 60 -2.07 1.76 4.55
CA CYS A 60 -0.76 1.49 3.96
C CYS A 60 -0.41 -0.01 4.00
N ILE A 61 -0.69 -0.70 5.10
CA ILE A 61 -0.50 -2.16 5.20
C ILE A 61 -1.38 -2.88 4.18
N THR A 62 -2.64 -2.47 4.03
CA THR A 62 -3.60 -3.10 3.11
C THR A 62 -3.19 -2.94 1.66
N PHE A 63 -3.04 -1.70 1.19
CA PHE A 63 -2.65 -1.42 -0.19
C PHE A 63 -1.24 -1.91 -0.52
N GLY A 64 -0.31 -1.79 0.43
CA GLY A 64 1.04 -2.33 0.31
C GLY A 64 1.04 -3.84 0.10
N SER A 65 0.26 -4.58 0.88
CA SER A 65 0.14 -6.04 0.77
C SER A 65 -0.48 -6.47 -0.56
N VAL A 66 -1.53 -5.78 -1.01
CA VAL A 66 -2.16 -6.04 -2.31
C VAL A 66 -1.17 -5.79 -3.45
N ALA A 67 -0.47 -4.65 -3.45
CA ALA A 67 0.49 -4.31 -4.50
C ALA A 67 1.65 -5.32 -4.57
N MET A 68 2.15 -5.76 -3.41
CA MET A 68 3.16 -6.82 -3.31
C MET A 68 2.63 -8.16 -3.86
N GLY A 69 1.41 -8.55 -3.50
CA GLY A 69 0.78 -9.78 -3.98
C GLY A 69 0.59 -9.80 -5.49
N VAL A 70 0.08 -8.70 -6.06
CA VAL A 70 -0.07 -8.53 -7.51
C VAL A 70 1.29 -8.61 -8.21
N GLY A 71 2.32 -7.96 -7.67
CA GLY A 71 3.68 -8.04 -8.23
C GLY A 71 4.21 -9.47 -8.27
N ILE A 72 4.01 -10.24 -7.20
CA ILE A 72 4.44 -11.65 -7.14
C ILE A 72 3.66 -12.51 -8.14
N MET A 73 2.34 -12.36 -8.21
CA MET A 73 1.51 -13.10 -9.16
C MET A 73 1.87 -12.78 -10.62
N GLY A 74 2.17 -11.51 -10.91
CA GLY A 74 2.64 -11.08 -12.23
C GLY A 74 3.97 -11.71 -12.63
N LEU A 75 4.88 -11.92 -11.67
CA LEU A 75 6.14 -12.64 -11.93
C LEU A 75 5.91 -14.12 -12.26
N GLY A 76 4.87 -14.73 -11.68
CA GLY A 76 4.43 -16.09 -12.00
C GLY A 76 3.86 -16.18 -13.41
N ASP A 77 2.94 -15.28 -13.77
CA ASP A 77 2.32 -15.22 -15.09
C ASP A 77 3.37 -15.06 -16.21
N HIS A 78 4.34 -14.16 -16.03
CA HIS A 78 5.42 -13.95 -17.00
C HIS A 78 6.33 -15.17 -17.20
N ARG A 79 6.45 -16.04 -16.18
CA ARG A 79 7.21 -17.29 -16.27
C ARG A 79 6.42 -18.40 -16.96
N ASP A 80 5.12 -18.47 -16.69
CA ASP A 80 4.26 -19.57 -17.15
C ASP A 80 3.70 -19.31 -18.57
N HIS A 81 3.54 -18.03 -18.95
CA HIS A 81 3.04 -17.58 -20.25
C HIS A 81 3.95 -16.49 -20.87
N PRO A 82 5.18 -16.82 -21.30
CA PRO A 82 6.15 -15.85 -21.81
C PRO A 82 5.78 -15.26 -23.19
N ASP A 83 4.77 -15.80 -23.86
CA ASP A 83 4.27 -15.39 -25.17
C ASP A 83 3.21 -14.26 -25.11
N ARG A 84 2.83 -13.83 -23.90
CA ARG A 84 1.87 -12.75 -23.70
C ARG A 84 2.56 -11.41 -23.48
N ASP A 85 2.52 -10.56 -24.50
CA ASP A 85 2.96 -9.16 -24.42
C ASP A 85 1.88 -8.32 -23.72
N TYR A 86 2.18 -7.81 -22.52
CA TYR A 86 1.36 -6.82 -21.79
C TYR A 86 2.06 -5.47 -21.73
#